data_AF-A0A401PST6-F1
#
_entry.id   AF-A0A401PST6-F1
#
_cell.length_a   1.000
_cell.length_b   1.000
_cell.length_c   1.000
_cell.angle_alpha   90.00
_cell.angle_beta   90.00
_cell.angle_gamma   90.00
#
_symmetry.space_group_name_H-M   'P 1'
#
loop_
_entity.id
_entity.type
_entity.pdbx_description
1 polymer ?
#
loop_
_entity_poly.entity_id
_entity_poly.type
_entity_poly.pdbx_seq_one_letter_code
_entity_poly.pdbx_strand_id
1 'polypeptide(L)'
;MKTLPHEIDAPRNLHVVTPGDSRLELEWENSQADIDRYRVVYSTLAGRKYHELIVPKSTGPTSKVTMTDLLPGTEYGIGISAIKEAKQSVPATMNARTGKYPAPS
;
A
#
# COMPACT_ATOMS: atom_id res chain seq x y z
N MET A 1 -25.71 -0.26 -26.73
CA MET A 1 -24.37 0.08 -26.19
C MET A 1 -24.10 -0.87 -25.03
N LYS A 2 -23.03 -1.67 -25.06
CA LYS A 2 -22.63 -2.53 -23.93
C LYS A 2 -21.72 -1.70 -23.03
N THR A 3 -22.20 -1.32 -21.85
CA THR A 3 -21.35 -0.75 -20.81
C THR A 3 -20.37 -1.84 -20.38
N LEU A 4 -19.08 -1.68 -20.67
CA LEU A 4 -18.05 -2.56 -20.10
C LEU A 4 -18.17 -2.47 -18.57
N PRO A 5 -18.05 -3.58 -17.81
CA PRO A 5 -17.95 -3.46 -16.37
C PRO A 5 -16.77 -2.52 -16.07
N HIS A 6 -17.03 -1.39 -15.41
CA HIS A 6 -15.99 -0.43 -15.07
C HIS A 6 -14.89 -1.18 -14.30
N GLU A 7 -13.73 -1.29 -14.92
CA GLU A 7 -12.52 -1.83 -14.29
C GLU A 7 -12.20 -0.96 -13.07
N ILE A 8 -11.79 -1.58 -11.97
CA ILE A 8 -11.42 -0.85 -10.76
C ILE A 8 -10.06 -0.20 -11.03
N ASP A 9 -9.99 1.13 -10.96
CA ASP A 9 -8.74 1.83 -11.13
C ASP A 9 -7.82 1.64 -9.91
N ALA A 10 -6.52 1.59 -10.17
CA ALA A 10 -5.52 1.49 -9.11
C ALA A 10 -5.49 2.77 -8.25
N PRO A 11 -5.14 2.68 -6.96
CA PRO A 11 -4.81 3.87 -6.18
C PRO A 11 -3.62 4.62 -6.78
N ARG A 12 -3.50 5.91 -6.48
CA ARG A 12 -2.49 6.80 -7.10
C ARG A 12 -1.68 7.53 -6.05
N ASN A 13 -0.60 8.15 -6.49
CA ASN A 13 0.24 9.03 -5.66
C ASN A 13 0.67 8.37 -4.35
N LEU A 14 1.03 7.09 -4.45
CA LEU A 14 1.60 6.29 -3.37
C LEU A 14 2.89 6.95 -2.87
N HIS A 15 2.96 7.25 -1.58
CA HIS A 15 4.16 7.81 -0.95
C HIS A 15 4.32 7.41 0.53
N VAL A 16 5.53 7.56 1.05
CA VAL A 16 5.84 7.40 2.48
C VAL A 16 5.58 8.74 3.18
N VAL A 17 4.74 8.72 4.22
CA VAL A 17 4.47 9.88 5.08
C VAL A 17 5.52 9.96 6.18
N THR A 18 5.70 8.86 6.92
CA THR A 18 6.61 8.79 8.05
C THR A 18 7.47 7.52 7.96
N PRO A 19 8.79 7.65 7.75
CA PRO A 19 9.69 6.52 7.88
C PRO A 19 10.02 6.25 9.35
N GLY A 20 10.28 4.98 9.68
CA GLY A 20 10.89 4.55 10.94
C GLY A 20 11.79 3.35 10.71
N ASP A 21 12.49 2.89 11.75
CA ASP A 21 13.46 1.80 11.60
C ASP A 21 12.81 0.45 11.37
N SER A 22 11.66 0.22 11.97
CA SER A 22 10.88 -1.01 11.81
C SER A 22 9.46 -0.76 11.32
N ARG A 23 9.18 0.45 10.81
CA ARG A 23 7.87 0.83 10.31
C ARG A 23 7.93 1.76 9.11
N LEU A 24 6.88 1.71 8.30
CA LEU A 24 6.62 2.66 7.22
C LEU A 24 5.15 3.08 7.28
N GLU A 25 4.89 4.36 7.43
CA GLU A 25 3.55 4.92 7.22
C GLU A 25 3.40 5.34 5.77
N LEU A 26 2.43 4.75 5.08
CA LEU A 26 2.13 4.99 3.68
C LEU A 26 0.81 5.74 3.53
N GLU A 27 0.74 6.59 2.51
CA GLU A 27 -0.48 7.26 2.06
C GLU A 27 -0.62 7.14 0.55
N TRP A 28 -1.88 7.03 0.09
CA TRP A 28 -2.23 7.04 -1.32
C TRP A 28 -3.57 7.73 -1.56
N GLU A 29 -3.74 8.26 -2.76
CA GLU A 29 -5.03 8.74 -3.25
C GLU A 29 -5.96 7.59 -3.55
N ASN A 30 -7.21 7.74 -3.13
CA ASN A 30 -8.22 6.71 -3.30
C ASN A 30 -8.58 6.49 -4.78
N SER A 31 -9.02 5.27 -5.09
CA SER A 31 -9.54 4.91 -6.42
C SER A 31 -10.82 5.70 -6.68
N GLN A 32 -11.00 6.10 -7.94
CA GLN A 32 -12.20 6.81 -8.38
C GLN A 32 -13.42 5.89 -8.44
N ALA A 33 -13.20 4.58 -8.57
CA ALA A 33 -14.25 3.58 -8.45
C ALA A 33 -14.80 3.46 -7.01
N ASP A 34 -16.02 2.96 -6.91
CA ASP A 34 -16.59 2.54 -5.63
C ASP A 34 -15.98 1.20 -5.21
N ILE A 35 -15.21 1.23 -4.12
CA ILE A 35 -14.44 0.10 -3.60
C ILE A 35 -14.65 -0.01 -2.09
N ASP A 36 -14.44 -1.19 -1.53
CA ASP A 36 -14.63 -1.42 -0.10
C ASP A 36 -13.32 -1.27 0.67
N ARG A 37 -12.20 -1.71 0.07
CA ARG A 37 -10.91 -1.87 0.75
C ARG A 37 -9.74 -1.91 -0.23
N TYR A 38 -8.54 -1.83 0.33
CA TYR A 38 -7.27 -2.05 -0.34
C TYR A 38 -6.59 -3.30 0.21
N ARG A 39 -5.85 -3.98 -0.67
CA ARG A 39 -4.90 -5.03 -0.31
C ARG A 39 -3.48 -4.51 -0.54
N VAL A 40 -2.70 -4.47 0.52
CA VAL A 40 -1.30 -4.07 0.52
C VAL A 40 -0.46 -5.33 0.62
N VAL A 41 0.36 -5.61 -0.39
CA VAL A 41 1.30 -6.73 -0.40
C VAL A 41 2.71 -6.17 -0.39
N TYR A 42 3.58 -6.69 0.47
CA TYR A 42 4.96 -6.22 0.55
C TYR A 42 5.94 -7.33 0.86
N SER A 43 7.18 -7.14 0.43
CA SER A 43 8.31 -8.03 0.71
C SER A 43 9.63 -7.27 0.64
N THR A 44 10.69 -7.82 1.20
CA THR A 44 12.04 -7.32 0.88
C THR A 44 12.32 -7.52 -0.60
N LEU A 45 13.18 -6.70 -1.21
CA LEU A 45 13.48 -6.83 -2.66
C LEU A 45 14.08 -8.19 -3.06
N ALA A 46 14.63 -8.94 -2.11
CA ALA A 46 15.07 -10.32 -2.32
C ALA A 46 13.91 -11.33 -2.45
N GLY A 47 12.65 -10.90 -2.24
CA GLY A 47 11.44 -11.68 -2.50
C GLY A 47 11.22 -12.92 -1.63
N ARG A 48 11.92 -13.05 -0.49
CA ARG A 48 11.91 -14.30 0.28
C ARG A 48 10.61 -14.59 1.04
N LYS A 49 9.88 -13.55 1.45
CA LYS A 49 8.63 -13.67 2.19
C LYS A 49 7.72 -12.48 1.88
N TYR A 50 6.47 -12.78 1.53
CA TYR A 50 5.43 -11.78 1.30
C TYR A 50 4.57 -11.63 2.55
N HIS A 51 4.16 -10.39 2.80
CA HIS A 51 3.23 -10.00 3.84
C HIS A 51 2.03 -9.30 3.20
N GLU A 52 0.89 -9.34 3.89
CA GLU A 52 -0.36 -8.78 3.41
C GLU A 52 -1.08 -7.99 4.52
N LEU A 53 -1.65 -6.85 4.16
CA LEU A 53 -2.57 -6.07 5.00
C LEU A 53 -3.83 -5.74 4.21
N ILE A 54 -4.98 -5.79 4.89
CA ILE A 54 -6.26 -5.32 4.38
C ILE A 54 -6.59 -3.99 5.04
N VAL A 55 -6.83 -2.97 4.22
CA VAL A 55 -7.05 -1.58 4.68
C VAL A 55 -8.41 -1.11 4.17
N PRO A 56 -9.40 -0.84 5.03
CA PRO A 56 -10.66 -0.24 4.61
C PRO A 56 -10.44 1.07 3.85
N LYS A 57 -11.24 1.36 2.83
CA LYS A 57 -11.19 2.67 2.17
C LYS A 57 -11.60 3.75 3.16
N SER A 58 -10.76 4.77 3.31
CA SER A 58 -11.07 5.97 4.09
C SER A 58 -12.18 6.78 3.40
N THR A 59 -12.98 7.52 4.18
CA THR A 59 -13.99 8.45 3.66
C THR A 59 -13.39 9.72 3.04
N GLY A 60 -12.11 10.00 3.31
CA GLY A 60 -11.37 11.13 2.75
C GLY A 60 -10.85 10.88 1.32
N PRO A 61 -10.09 11.86 0.75
CA PRO A 61 -9.47 11.71 -0.56
C PRO A 61 -8.34 10.66 -0.58
N THR A 62 -7.76 10.35 0.58
CA THR A 62 -6.63 9.44 0.73
C THR A 62 -6.91 8.36 1.77
N SER A 63 -6.22 7.22 1.63
CA SER A 63 -6.14 6.17 2.65
C SER A 63 -4.71 6.00 3.14
N LYS A 64 -4.55 5.49 4.37
CA LYS A 64 -3.25 5.31 5.02
C LYS A 64 -3.11 3.93 5.62
N VAL A 65 -1.87 3.46 5.74
CA VAL A 65 -1.53 2.29 6.54
C VAL A 65 -0.17 2.45 7.18
N THR A 66 0.01 1.89 8.37
CA THR A 66 1.34 1.69 8.96
C THR A 66 1.72 0.22 8.82
N MET A 67 2.78 -0.04 8.06
CA MET A 67 3.45 -1.34 8.03
C MET A 67 4.41 -1.41 9.21
N THR A 68 4.35 -2.46 10.03
CA THR A 68 5.19 -2.68 11.22
C THR A 68 6.05 -3.93 11.08
N ASP A 69 6.90 -4.17 12.08
CA ASP A 69 7.76 -5.36 12.20
C ASP A 69 8.69 -5.54 10.98
N LEU A 70 9.09 -4.41 10.40
CA LEU A 70 10.00 -4.37 9.27
C LEU A 70 11.45 -4.46 9.76
N LEU A 71 12.33 -4.95 8.88
CA LEU A 71 13.76 -5.00 9.13
C LEU A 71 14.36 -3.59 8.99
N PRO A 72 15.19 -3.13 9.93
CA PRO A 72 15.93 -1.88 9.80
C PRO A 72 16.83 -1.80 8.58
N GLY A 73 16.96 -0.60 8.02
CA GLY A 73 17.81 -0.28 6.87
C GLY A 73 17.45 -1.02 5.58
N THR A 74 16.28 -1.66 5.53
CA THR A 74 15.90 -2.62 4.49
C THR A 74 14.93 -1.99 3.51
N GLU A 75 15.12 -2.29 2.23
CA GLU A 75 14.24 -1.84 1.16
C GLU A 75 13.16 -2.89 0.87
N TYR A 76 11.93 -2.40 0.76
CA TYR A 76 10.72 -3.16 0.53
C TYR A 76 10.08 -2.76 -0.78
N GLY A 77 9.67 -3.76 -1.56
CA GLY A 77 8.75 -3.57 -2.68
C GLY A 77 7.32 -3.70 -2.16
N ILE A 78 6.47 -2.75 -2.50
CA ILE A 78 5.09 -2.61 -2.00
C ILE A 78 4.15 -2.52 -3.20
N GLY A 79 3.07 -3.30 -3.18
CA GLY A 79 1.96 -3.22 -4.14
C GLY A 79 0.64 -3.00 -3.42
N ILE A 80 -0.15 -2.03 -3.90
CA ILE A 80 -1.48 -1.71 -3.34
C ILE A 80 -2.53 -1.85 -4.44
N SER A 81 -3.51 -2.72 -4.21
CA SER A 81 -4.64 -2.93 -5.10
C SER A 81 -5.95 -2.54 -4.45
N ALA A 82 -6.84 -1.91 -5.22
CA ALA A 82 -8.21 -1.63 -4.81
C ALA A 82 -9.10 -2.87 -4.98
N ILE A 83 -10.04 -3.10 -4.06
CA ILE A 83 -10.91 -4.27 -4.03
C ILE A 83 -12.37 -3.85 -3.85
N LYS A 84 -13.24 -4.39 -4.71
CA LYS A 84 -14.70 -4.38 -4.57
C LYS A 84 -15.21 -5.80 -4.70
N GLU A 85 -15.80 -6.36 -3.64
CA GLU A 85 -16.23 -7.76 -3.61
C GLU A 85 -15.12 -8.74 -4.06
N ALA A 86 -15.31 -9.44 -5.19
CA ALA A 86 -14.36 -10.39 -5.77
C ALA A 86 -13.47 -9.78 -6.88
N LYS A 87 -13.64 -8.49 -7.19
CA LYS A 87 -12.86 -7.78 -8.20
C LYS A 87 -11.71 -7.02 -7.56
N GLN A 88 -10.60 -6.93 -8.29
CA GLN A 88 -9.39 -6.23 -7.86
C GLN A 88 -8.78 -5.45 -9.02
N SER A 89 -8.23 -4.26 -8.73
CA SER A 89 -7.42 -3.50 -9.69
C SER A 89 -6.06 -4.15 -9.93
N VAL A 90 -5.38 -3.74 -11.01
CA VAL A 90 -3.91 -3.87 -11.06
C VAL A 90 -3.27 -3.13 -9.87
N PRO A 91 -2.15 -3.61 -9.31
CA PRO A 91 -1.49 -2.94 -8.19
C PRO A 91 -0.78 -1.67 -8.64
N ALA A 92 -0.89 -0.61 -7.85
CA ALA A 92 0.09 0.46 -7.88
C ALA A 92 1.29 0.06 -7.01
N THR A 93 2.52 0.32 -7.47
CA THR A 93 3.73 -0.18 -6.82
C THR A 93 4.70 0.94 -6.44
N MET A 94 5.37 0.78 -5.31
CA MET A 94 6.50 1.63 -4.90
C MET A 94 7.60 0.77 -4.25
N ASN A 95 8.79 1.37 -4.12
CA ASN A 95 9.80 0.91 -3.18
C ASN A 95 9.93 1.91 -2.03
N ALA A 96 10.15 1.40 -0.82
CA ALA A 96 10.41 2.21 0.36
C ALA A 96 11.45 1.56 1.26
N ARG A 97 12.27 2.38 1.92
CA ARG A 97 13.35 1.92 2.80
C ARG A 97 13.09 2.37 4.23
N THR A 98 13.27 1.46 5.17
CA THR A 98 13.23 1.74 6.61
C THR A 98 14.49 2.45 7.09
N GLY A 99 14.38 3.18 8.21
CA GLY A 99 15.51 3.85 8.87
C GLY A 99 16.59 2.88 9.36
N LYS A 100 17.80 3.40 9.58
CA LYS A 100 18.92 2.67 10.19
C LYS A 100 19.07 3.22 11.61
N TYR A 101 18.64 2.45 12.62
CA TYR A 101 18.75 2.70 14.07
C TYR A 101 17.74 3.68 14.70
N PRO A 102 17.25 3.42 15.93
CA PRO A 102 16.38 4.35 16.64
C PRO A 102 17.04 5.72 16.71
N ALA A 103 16.29 6.75 16.32
CA ALA A 103 16.71 8.14 16.48
C ALA A 103 17.27 8.32 17.91
N PRO A 104 18.49 8.87 18.07
CA PRO A 104 19.01 9.12 19.40
C PRO A 104 18.04 10.07 20.12
N SER A 105 17.66 9.67 21.33
CA SER A 105 16.86 10.45 22.28
C SER A 105 17.55 11.73 22.69
#